data_AF-A0AAE2BN18-F1
#
_entry.id   AF-A0AAE2BN18-F1
#
_cell.length_a   1.000
_cell.length_b   1.000
_cell.length_c   1.000
_cell.angle_alpha   90.00
_cell.angle_beta   90.00
_cell.angle_gamma   90.00
#
_symmetry.space_group_name_H-M   'P 1'
#
loop_
_entity.id
_entity.type
_entity.pdbx_description
1 polymer ?
#
loop_
_entity_poly.entity_id
_entity_poly.type
_entity_poly.pdbx_seq_one_letter_code
_entity_poly.pdbx_strand_id
1 'polypeptide(L)'
;MLVVAIKFKDIFPRFADREPNYDICLSAEDWTKVEKVCSVLELFWIATHIISGSDYPTCSLFFNEVSRVKVLSDKKTLENDVFIWDMVARNEDQV
;
A
#
# COMPACT_ATOMS: atom_id res chain seq x y z
N MET A 1 8.59 -5.56 1.77
CA MET A 1 8.29 -6.61 2.76
C MET A 1 6.90 -7.23 2.52
N LEU A 2 5.81 -6.43 2.49
CA LEU A 2 4.44 -6.94 2.26
C LEU A 2 4.26 -7.72 0.96
N VAL A 3 4.78 -7.23 -0.17
CA VAL A 3 4.75 -7.95 -1.46
C VAL A 3 5.37 -9.36 -1.36
N VAL A 4 6.41 -9.52 -0.55
CA VAL A 4 7.05 -10.83 -0.34
C VAL A 4 6.17 -11.70 0.56
N ALA A 5 5.60 -11.14 1.63
CA ALA A 5 4.67 -11.87 2.49
C ALA A 5 3.45 -12.41 1.73
N ILE A 6 2.86 -11.62 0.83
CA ILE A 6 1.73 -12.03 -0.03
C ILE A 6 2.11 -13.26 -0.88
N LYS A 7 3.34 -13.31 -1.43
CA LYS A 7 3.81 -14.47 -2.21
C LYS A 7 3.87 -15.77 -1.41
N PHE A 8 3.96 -15.66 -0.08
CA PHE A 8 4.03 -16.79 0.83
C PHE A 8 2.78 -16.95 1.69
N LYS A 9 1.65 -16.31 1.32
CA LYS A 9 0.43 -16.28 2.13
C LYS A 9 -0.06 -17.67 2.55
N ASP A 10 0.08 -18.67 1.67
CA ASP A 10 -0.35 -20.05 1.92
C ASP A 10 0.52 -20.81 2.93
N ILE A 11 1.68 -20.26 3.31
CA ILE A 11 2.58 -20.85 4.31
C ILE A 11 2.16 -20.43 5.72
N PHE A 12 1.53 -19.27 5.89
CA PHE A 12 1.17 -18.74 7.21
C PHE A 12 0.23 -19.65 8.01
N PRO A 13 -0.79 -20.33 7.41
CA PRO A 13 -1.59 -21.31 8.14
C PRO A 13 -0.74 -22.48 8.67
N ARG A 14 0.17 -23.00 7.84
CA ARG A 14 1.07 -24.10 8.23
C ARG A 14 2.09 -23.67 9.28
N PHE A 15 2.42 -22.38 9.31
CA PHE A 15 3.28 -21.79 10.31
C PHE A 15 2.54 -21.63 11.65
N ALA A 16 1.26 -21.25 11.62
CA ALA A 16 0.39 -21.19 12.79
C ALA A 16 0.25 -22.56 13.49
N ASP A 17 0.18 -23.64 12.72
CA ASP A 17 0.14 -25.00 13.28
C ASP A 17 1.42 -25.39 14.04
N ARG A 18 2.55 -24.73 13.74
CA ARG A 18 3.88 -25.09 14.27
C ARG A 18 4.39 -24.16 15.34
N GLU A 19 4.03 -22.89 15.29
CA GLU A 19 4.52 -21.86 16.19
C GLU A 19 3.43 -21.48 17.20
N PRO A 20 3.53 -21.94 18.46
CA PRO A 20 2.49 -21.74 19.47
C PRO A 20 2.25 -20.27 19.83
N ASN A 21 3.21 -19.39 19.50
CA ASN A 21 3.13 -17.96 19.76
C ASN A 21 2.61 -17.16 18.55
N TYR A 22 2.25 -17.81 17.45
CA TYR A 22 1.68 -17.15 16.27
C TYR A 22 0.16 -17.04 16.39
N ASP A 23 -0.29 -16.09 17.21
CA ASP A 23 -1.69 -15.97 17.63
C ASP A 23 -2.61 -15.33 16.56
N ILE A 24 -2.04 -14.66 15.56
CA ILE A 24 -2.81 -13.88 14.58
C ILE A 24 -2.48 -14.38 13.17
N CYS A 25 -3.19 -15.43 12.76
CA CYS A 25 -3.20 -15.88 11.37
C CYS A 25 -4.22 -15.08 10.57
N LEU A 26 -3.77 -14.46 9.48
CA LEU A 26 -4.62 -13.72 8.54
C LEU A 26 -5.59 -14.66 7.82
N SER A 27 -6.85 -14.24 7.70
CA SER A 27 -7.85 -14.94 6.88
C SER A 27 -7.69 -14.63 5.39
N ALA A 28 -8.37 -15.38 4.53
CA ALA A 28 -8.38 -15.10 3.09
C ALA A 28 -8.92 -13.69 2.75
N GLU A 29 -9.89 -13.21 3.53
CA GLU A 29 -10.42 -11.85 3.40
C GLU A 29 -9.37 -10.80 3.81
N ASP A 30 -8.62 -11.06 4.88
CA ASP A 30 -7.56 -10.15 5.32
C ASP A 30 -6.42 -10.09 4.32
N TRP A 31 -6.04 -11.22 3.70
CA TRP A 31 -5.07 -11.22 2.60
C TRP A 31 -5.54 -10.40 1.41
N THR A 32 -6.84 -10.44 1.09
CA THR A 32 -7.44 -9.59 0.05
C THR A 32 -7.32 -8.11 0.42
N LYS A 33 -7.53 -7.74 1.68
CA LYS A 33 -7.32 -6.37 2.18
C LYS A 33 -5.85 -5.97 2.10
N VAL A 34 -4.94 -6.85 2.49
CA VAL A 34 -3.48 -6.61 2.42
C VAL A 34 -3.03 -6.38 0.98
N GLU A 35 -3.53 -7.14 0.00
CA GLU A 35 -3.23 -6.95 -1.42
C GLU A 35 -3.69 -5.57 -1.92
N LYS A 36 -4.88 -5.12 -1.50
CA LYS A 36 -5.40 -3.77 -1.82
C LYS A 36 -4.55 -2.67 -1.19
N VAL A 37 -4.19 -2.80 0.09
CA VAL A 37 -3.30 -1.84 0.77
C VAL A 37 -1.93 -1.80 0.11
N CYS A 38 -1.36 -2.95 -0.22
CA CYS A 38 -0.05 -3.03 -0.85
C CYS A 38 -0.05 -2.35 -2.23
N SER A 39 -1.17 -2.47 -2.96
CA SER A 39 -1.38 -1.77 -4.24
C SER A 39 -1.40 -0.25 -4.07
N VAL A 40 -2.01 0.28 -3.01
CA VAL A 40 -2.01 1.72 -2.70
C VAL A 40 -0.61 2.17 -2.29
N LEU A 41 0.05 1.43 -1.39
CA LEU A 41 1.41 1.73 -0.93
C LEU A 41 2.44 1.74 -2.05
N GLU A 42 2.25 0.95 -3.11
CA GLU A 42 3.12 0.97 -4.28
C GLU A 42 3.08 2.33 -5.01
N LEU A 43 1.91 2.98 -5.10
CA LEU A 43 1.80 4.34 -5.65
C LEU A 43 2.59 5.34 -4.83
N PHE A 44 2.46 5.26 -3.50
CA PHE A 44 3.20 6.12 -2.58
C PHE A 44 4.69 5.85 -2.64
N TRP A 45 5.11 4.58 -2.71
CA TRP A 45 6.51 4.23 -2.85
C TRP A 45 7.12 4.83 -4.12
N ILE A 46 6.43 4.73 -5.27
CA ILE A 46 6.86 5.38 -6.52
C ILE A 46 7.00 6.90 -6.31
N ALA A 47 5.98 7.53 -5.74
CA ALA A 47 5.99 8.97 -5.45
C ALA A 47 7.18 9.39 -4.57
N THR A 48 7.35 8.71 -3.44
CA THR A 48 8.45 8.97 -2.51
C THR A 48 9.80 8.72 -3.15
N HIS A 49 9.95 7.66 -3.94
CA HIS A 49 11.22 7.34 -4.59
C HIS A 49 11.63 8.42 -5.62
N ILE A 50 10.66 8.95 -6.35
CA ILE A 50 10.87 10.07 -7.28
C ILE A 50 11.29 11.33 -6.50
N ILE A 51 10.61 11.64 -5.40
CA ILE A 51 10.91 12.81 -4.55
C ILE A 51 12.29 12.67 -3.87
N SER A 52 12.59 11.48 -3.33
CA SER A 52 13.81 11.21 -2.59
C SER A 52 15.04 11.01 -3.48
N GLY A 53 14.84 10.70 -4.76
CA GLY A 53 15.91 10.45 -5.73
C GLY A 53 16.48 11.72 -6.37
N SER A 54 15.91 12.90 -6.12
CA SER A 54 16.42 14.16 -6.63
C SER A 54 17.18 14.93 -5.54
N ASP A 55 18.46 15.20 -5.75
CA ASP A 55 19.28 16.03 -4.84
C ASP A 55 18.78 17.49 -4.75
N TYR A 56 18.07 17.96 -5.79
CA TYR A 56 17.45 19.28 -5.86
C TYR A 56 16.22 19.23 -6.79
N PRO A 57 14.99 19.03 -6.28
CA PRO A 57 13.81 19.20 -7.10
C PRO A 57 13.63 20.69 -7.40
N THR A 58 14.01 21.13 -8.61
CA THR A 58 13.50 22.41 -9.11
C THR A 58 11.99 22.29 -9.25
N CYS A 59 11.22 23.30 -8.83
CA CYS A 59 9.75 23.24 -8.75
C CYS A 59 9.07 22.72 -10.05
N SER A 60 9.68 22.92 -11.21
CA SER A 60 9.20 22.43 -12.51
C SER A 60 9.25 20.90 -12.65
N LEU A 61 10.27 20.23 -12.09
CA LEU A 61 10.37 18.77 -12.07
C LEU A 61 9.42 18.17 -11.02
N PHE A 62 9.30 18.81 -9.86
CA PHE A 62 8.39 18.36 -8.80
C PHE A 62 6.93 18.36 -9.24
N PHE A 63 6.51 19.39 -10.00
CA PHE A 63 5.13 19.49 -10.49
C PHE A 63 4.74 18.36 -11.45
N ASN A 64 5.63 17.99 -12.39
CA ASN A 64 5.36 16.89 -13.32
C ASN A 64 5.29 15.54 -12.58
N GLU A 65 6.10 15.35 -11.56
CA GLU A 65 6.12 14.10 -10.82
C GLU A 65 4.93 13.98 -9.86
N VAL A 66 4.57 15.05 -9.15
CA VAL A 66 3.36 15.10 -8.33
C VAL A 66 2.11 14.95 -9.19
N SER A 67 2.06 15.56 -10.38
CA SER A 67 0.93 15.38 -11.29
C SER A 67 0.84 13.94 -11.83
N ARG A 68 1.97 13.27 -12.07
CA ARG A 68 1.99 11.85 -12.45
C ARG A 68 1.48 10.95 -11.34
N VAL A 69 1.88 11.20 -10.09
CA VAL A 69 1.37 10.48 -8.91
C VAL A 69 -0.14 10.71 -8.77
N LYS A 70 -0.61 11.96 -8.94
CA LYS A 70 -2.03 12.28 -8.92
C LYS A 70 -2.81 11.53 -10.00
N VAL A 71 -2.33 11.51 -11.25
CA VAL A 71 -2.98 10.77 -12.35
C VAL A 71 -3.01 9.26 -12.10
N LEU A 72 -1.94 8.70 -11.56
CA LEU A 72 -1.88 7.28 -11.20
C LEU A 72 -2.84 6.95 -10.04
N SER A 73 -2.96 7.86 -9.08
CA SER A 73 -3.92 7.77 -7.97
C SER A 73 -5.34 7.83 -8.50
N ASP A 74 -5.70 8.87 -9.27
CA ASP A 74 -7.03 9.09 -9.87
C ASP A 74 -7.48 7.90 -10.72
N LYS A 75 -6.55 7.27 -11.45
CA LYS A 75 -6.83 6.07 -12.23
C LYS A 75 -7.17 4.86 -11.36
N LYS A 76 -6.59 4.76 -10.17
CA LYS A 76 -6.80 3.65 -9.22
C LYS A 76 -8.01 3.89 -8.32
N THR A 77 -8.33 5.15 -8.00
CA THR A 77 -9.57 5.51 -7.26
C THR A 77 -10.85 5.22 -8.04
N LEU A 78 -10.78 5.04 -9.36
CA LEU A 78 -11.92 4.55 -10.16
C LEU A 78 -12.42 3.17 -9.72
N GLU A 79 -11.65 2.41 -8.94
CA GLU A 79 -12.08 1.12 -8.39
C GLU A 79 -13.00 1.23 -7.15
N ASN A 80 -13.25 2.44 -6.60
CA ASN A 80 -14.22 2.72 -5.52
C ASN A 80 -14.24 1.69 -4.37
N ASP A 81 -13.05 1.29 -3.91
CA ASP A 81 -12.96 0.33 -2.81
C ASP A 81 -13.27 1.01 -1.46
N VAL A 82 -14.44 0.69 -0.90
CA VAL A 82 -14.94 1.23 0.37
C VAL A 82 -13.93 1.05 1.50
N PHE A 83 -13.21 -0.08 1.53
CA PHE A 83 -12.23 -0.35 2.57
C PHE A 83 -11.00 0.58 2.47
N ILE A 84 -10.53 0.86 1.26
CA ILE A 84 -9.42 1.81 1.05
C ILE A 84 -9.85 3.23 1.40
N TRP A 85 -11.06 3.62 1.03
CA TRP A 85 -11.62 4.93 1.37
C TRP A 85 -11.71 5.15 2.88
N ASP A 86 -12.25 4.16 3.58
CA ASP A 86 -12.37 4.15 5.04
C ASP A 86 -10.99 4.17 5.72
N MET A 87 -9.99 3.51 5.13
CA MET A 87 -8.60 3.62 5.59
C MET A 87 -8.03 5.03 5.40
N VAL A 88 -8.25 5.67 4.24
CA VAL A 88 -7.76 7.03 3.96
C VAL A 88 -8.43 8.05 4.90
N ALA A 89 -9.76 7.98 5.05
CA ALA A 89 -10.50 8.88 5.92
C ALA A 89 -9.98 8.86 7.38
N ARG A 90 -9.72 7.66 7.92
CA ARG A 90 -9.12 7.53 9.26
C ARG A 90 -7.74 8.15 9.42
N ASN A 91 -6.96 8.28 8.34
CA ASN A 91 -5.64 8.91 8.40
C ASN A 91 -5.75 10.45 8.33
N GLU A 92 -6.80 11.00 7.70
CA GLU A 92 -7.03 12.44 7.63
C GLU A 92 -7.50 13.02 8.98
N ASP A 93 -8.25 12.26 9.78
CA ASP A 93 -8.72 12.68 11.11
C ASP A 93 -7.62 12.77 12.18
N GLN A 94 -6.38 12.36 11.88
CA GLN A 94 -5.25 12.34 12.83
C GLN A 94 -4.17 13.42 12.57
N VAL A 95 -4.38 14.31 11.59
CA VAL A 95 -3.46 15.42 11.23
C VAL A 95 -4.08 16.77 11.57
#